data_AF-A0A423IQQ1-F1
#
_entry.id   AF-A0A423IQQ1-F1
#
_cell.length_a   1.000
_cell.length_b   1.000
_cell.length_c   1.000
_cell.angle_alpha   90.00
_cell.angle_beta   90.00
_cell.angle_gamma   90.00
#
_symmetry.space_group_name_H-M   'P 1'
#
loop_
_entity.id
_entity.type
_entity.pdbx_description
1 polymer ?
#
loop_
_entity_poly.entity_id
_entity_poly.type
_entity_poly.pdbx_seq_one_letter_code
_entity_poly.pdbx_strand_id
1 'polypeptide(L)'
;SEEDVAQFCLALPGAREDYKCGGVRVFSIAGNKMFALQNLRGESLAFKVDKDLFLGHCDRPAIRPAPYLALAQWIIMETPYPLGLEELQGLLQRSHQ
;
A
#
# COMPACT_ATOMS: atom_id res chain seq x y z
N SER A 1 -9.92 3.77 7.89
CA SER A 1 -8.83 4.11 8.83
C SER A 1 -7.61 3.25 8.52
N GLU A 2 -6.47 3.46 9.19
CA GLU A 2 -5.31 2.56 9.04
C GLU A 2 -5.64 1.13 9.48
N GLU A 3 -6.41 0.97 10.56
CA GLU A 3 -6.82 -0.33 11.07
C GLU A 3 -7.72 -1.09 10.08
N ASP A 4 -8.68 -0.41 9.44
CA ASP A 4 -9.56 -1.05 8.44
C ASP A 4 -8.77 -1.58 7.24
N VAL A 5 -7.74 -0.82 6.80
CA VAL A 5 -6.86 -1.25 5.72
C VAL A 5 -6.03 -2.45 6.15
N ALA A 6 -5.50 -2.44 7.37
CA ALA A 6 -4.73 -3.56 7.87
C ALA A 6 -5.57 -4.83 7.98
N GLN A 7 -6.78 -4.73 8.52
CA GLN A 7 -7.74 -5.85 8.57
C GLN A 7 -8.05 -6.40 7.18
N PHE A 8 -8.27 -5.52 6.20
CA PHE A 8 -8.49 -5.95 4.82
C PHE A 8 -7.27 -6.67 4.24
N CYS A 9 -6.07 -6.10 4.38
CA CYS A 9 -4.83 -6.71 3.91
C CYS A 9 -4.59 -8.10 4.53
N LEU A 10 -4.90 -8.28 5.82
CA LEU A 10 -4.77 -9.56 6.53
C LEU A 10 -5.84 -10.59 6.13
N ALA A 11 -6.99 -10.14 5.63
CA ALA A 11 -8.02 -11.03 5.11
C ALA A 11 -7.66 -11.63 3.74
N LEU A 12 -6.65 -11.09 3.04
CA LEU A 12 -6.21 -11.61 1.75
C LEU A 12 -5.48 -12.96 1.92
N PRO A 13 -5.66 -13.92 1.00
CA PRO A 13 -5.09 -15.27 1.14
C PRO A 13 -3.56 -15.26 1.29
N GLY A 14 -3.06 -15.89 2.35
CA GLY A 14 -1.62 -16.01 2.60
C GLY A 14 -0.92 -14.71 2.98
N ALA A 15 -1.67 -13.62 3.20
CA ALA A 15 -1.13 -12.37 3.71
C ALA A 15 -0.70 -12.50 5.17
N ARG A 16 0.39 -11.82 5.51
CA ARG A 16 0.93 -11.69 6.86
C ARG A 16 1.40 -10.27 7.07
N GLU A 17 1.32 -9.82 8.31
CA GLU A 17 1.98 -8.60 8.74
C GLU A 17 3.31 -8.90 9.42
N ASP A 18 4.22 -7.94 9.29
CA ASP A 18 5.50 -7.90 9.96
C ASP A 18 5.79 -6.44 10.36
N TYR A 19 6.52 -6.22 11.45
CA TYR A 19 6.91 -4.88 11.88
C TYR A 19 8.42 -4.72 11.71
N LYS A 20 8.81 -3.81 10.81
CA LYS A 20 10.22 -3.50 10.57
C LYS A 20 10.68 -2.34 11.45
N CYS A 21 12.00 -2.30 11.72
CA CYS A 21 12.63 -1.22 12.47
C CYS A 21 12.17 0.16 11.96
N GLY A 22 11.71 1.01 12.89
CA GLY A 22 11.11 2.31 12.56
C GLY A 22 9.58 2.35 12.59
N GLY A 23 8.91 1.26 13.02
CA GLY A 23 7.44 1.25 13.19
C GLY A 23 6.66 1.05 11.90
N VAL A 24 7.35 0.68 10.81
CA VAL A 24 6.71 0.40 9.51
C VAL A 24 6.04 -0.97 9.59
N ARG A 25 4.72 -1.00 9.39
CA ARG A 25 3.93 -2.23 9.31
C ARG A 25 3.95 -2.71 7.86
N VAL A 26 4.39 -3.94 7.64
CA VAL A 26 4.66 -4.50 6.32
C VAL A 26 3.72 -5.66 6.05
N PHE A 27 2.96 -5.59 4.96
CA PHE A 27 2.12 -6.68 4.51
C PHE A 27 2.80 -7.44 3.38
N SER A 28 2.91 -8.76 3.57
CA SER A 28 3.57 -9.66 2.62
C SER A 28 2.82 -10.96 2.44
N ILE A 29 3.04 -11.62 1.31
CA ILE A 29 2.47 -12.93 1.00
C ILE A 29 3.52 -13.97 1.27
N ALA A 30 3.17 -15.00 2.04
CA ALA A 30 4.07 -16.08 2.44
C ALA A 30 5.42 -15.60 3.02
N GLY A 31 5.47 -14.37 3.58
CA GLY A 31 6.65 -13.78 4.22
C GLY A 31 7.72 -13.24 3.28
N ASN A 32 7.56 -13.30 1.94
CA ASN A 32 8.60 -12.87 1.00
C ASN A 32 8.15 -11.78 0.01
N LYS A 33 6.88 -11.80 -0.44
CA LYS A 33 6.37 -10.85 -1.44
C LYS A 33 5.60 -9.72 -0.75
N MET A 34 6.26 -8.58 -0.53
CA MET A 34 5.61 -7.38 0.01
C MET A 34 4.67 -6.76 -1.04
N PHE A 35 3.49 -6.33 -0.57
CA PHE A 35 2.46 -5.71 -1.41
C PHE A 35 1.89 -4.41 -0.83
N ALA A 36 1.90 -4.23 0.49
CA ALA A 36 1.49 -2.99 1.14
C ALA A 36 2.36 -2.68 2.36
N LEU A 37 2.47 -1.40 2.70
CA LEU A 37 3.24 -0.85 3.81
C LEU A 37 2.41 0.25 4.46
N GLN A 38 2.32 0.23 5.78
CA GLN A 38 1.81 1.34 6.57
C GLN A 38 2.95 1.97 7.37
N ASN A 39 2.81 3.26 7.67
CA ASN A 39 3.79 4.02 8.43
C ASN A 39 5.17 4.17 7.76
N LEU A 40 5.22 4.08 6.43
CA LEU A 40 6.47 4.30 5.69
C LEU A 40 6.96 5.76 5.84
N ARG A 41 6.03 6.71 5.92
CA ARG A 41 6.29 8.12 6.21
C ARG A 41 5.12 8.74 6.98
N GLY A 42 5.20 8.79 8.31
CA GLY A 42 4.05 9.20 9.13
C GLY A 42 2.84 8.30 8.89
N GLU A 43 1.62 8.76 9.19
CA GLU A 43 0.36 8.01 8.96
C GLU A 43 0.07 7.86 7.47
N SER A 44 0.69 6.86 6.85
CA SER A 44 0.73 6.69 5.39
C SER A 44 0.53 5.25 4.99
N LEU A 45 -0.02 5.07 3.79
CA LEU A 45 -0.20 3.79 3.13
C LEU A 45 0.54 3.82 1.80
N ALA A 46 1.45 2.87 1.62
CA ALA A 46 2.15 2.63 0.36
C ALA A 46 1.88 1.21 -0.15
N PHE A 47 1.70 1.05 -1.46
CA PHE A 47 1.44 -0.25 -2.08
C PHE A 47 1.81 -0.20 -3.57
N LYS A 48 2.01 -1.38 -4.17
CA LYS A 48 2.29 -1.50 -5.61
C LYS A 48 1.04 -1.26 -6.44
N VAL A 49 1.21 -0.61 -7.57
CA VAL A 49 0.20 -0.53 -8.62
C VAL A 49 0.75 -1.06 -9.93
N ASP A 50 -0.13 -1.38 -10.86
CA ASP A 50 0.25 -1.78 -12.21
C ASP A 50 1.08 -0.67 -12.87
N LYS A 51 2.10 -1.08 -13.63
CA LYS A 51 3.04 -0.17 -14.30
C LYS A 51 2.33 0.88 -15.15
N ASP A 52 1.29 0.47 -15.88
CA ASP A 52 0.53 1.36 -16.77
C ASP A 52 -0.36 2.35 -16.01
N LEU A 53 -0.69 2.06 -14.74
CA LEU A 53 -1.50 2.91 -13.87
C LEU A 53 -0.65 3.83 -12.99
N PHE A 54 0.64 3.53 -12.81
CA PHE A 54 1.52 4.24 -11.88
C PHE A 54 1.57 5.76 -12.11
N LEU A 55 1.77 6.18 -13.36
CA LEU A 55 1.83 7.61 -13.71
C LEU A 55 0.46 8.29 -13.47
N GLY A 56 -0.62 7.65 -13.90
CA GLY A 56 -1.98 8.18 -13.70
C GLY A 56 -2.35 8.32 -12.21
N HIS A 57 -1.86 7.43 -11.34
CA HIS A 57 -2.01 7.59 -9.90
C HIS A 57 -1.15 8.75 -9.36
N CYS A 58 0.10 8.90 -9.81
CA CYS A 58 0.99 9.97 -9.35
C CYS A 58 0.52 11.38 -9.78
N ASP A 59 -0.23 11.48 -10.88
CA ASP A 59 -0.83 12.74 -11.34
C ASP A 59 -2.01 13.19 -10.48
N ARG A 60 -2.57 12.31 -9.63
CA ARG A 60 -3.67 12.66 -8.73
C ARG A 60 -3.17 13.46 -7.52
N PRO A 61 -3.98 14.41 -7.00
CA PRO A 61 -3.67 15.10 -5.76
C PRO A 61 -3.51 14.09 -4.60
N ALA A 62 -2.58 14.38 -3.68
CA ALA A 62 -2.30 13.57 -2.48
C ALA A 62 -1.76 12.13 -2.72
N ILE A 63 -1.51 11.74 -3.98
CA ILE A 63 -0.80 10.51 -4.31
C ILE A 63 0.60 10.88 -4.82
N ARG A 64 1.61 10.16 -4.35
CA ARG A 64 3.02 10.39 -4.69
C ARG A 64 3.73 9.06 -4.95
N PRO A 65 4.84 9.06 -5.70
CA PRO A 65 5.76 7.93 -5.71
C PRO A 65 6.26 7.62 -4.29
N ALA A 66 6.25 6.35 -3.88
CA ALA A 66 6.78 5.96 -2.58
C ALA A 66 8.32 6.16 -2.54
N PRO A 67 8.86 6.77 -1.46
CA PRO A 67 10.31 6.97 -1.31
C PRO A 67 11.07 5.66 -1.46
N TYR A 68 12.14 5.66 -2.26
CA TYR A 68 13.01 4.50 -2.54
C TYR A 68 12.34 3.29 -3.21
N LEU A 69 11.00 3.28 -3.36
CA LEU A 69 10.22 2.17 -3.92
C LEU A 69 9.51 2.53 -5.23
N ALA A 70 9.59 3.78 -5.68
CA ALA A 70 8.99 4.26 -6.93
C ALA A 70 9.40 3.42 -8.16
N LEU A 71 10.66 2.98 -8.24
CA LEU A 71 11.15 2.12 -9.32
C LEU A 71 10.44 0.76 -9.39
N ALA A 72 9.89 0.30 -8.26
CA ALA A 72 9.07 -0.90 -8.17
C ALA A 72 7.57 -0.59 -8.23
N GLN A 73 7.20 0.60 -8.72
CA GLN A 73 5.82 1.06 -8.93
C GLN A 73 4.98 1.11 -7.66
N TRP A 74 5.61 1.50 -6.56
CA TRP A 74 4.92 1.82 -5.32
C TRP A 74 4.48 3.27 -5.31
N ILE A 75 3.21 3.49 -5.00
CA ILE A 75 2.67 4.79 -4.63
C ILE A 75 2.52 4.88 -3.12
N ILE A 76 2.47 6.11 -2.60
CA ILE A 76 2.21 6.43 -1.20
C ILE A 76 1.14 7.52 -1.12
N MET A 77 0.31 7.42 -0.10
CA MET A 77 -0.70 8.42 0.27
C MET A 77 -0.83 8.48 1.80
N GLU A 78 -1.26 9.62 2.32
CA GLU A 78 -1.41 9.90 3.75
C GLU A 78 -2.89 9.88 4.15
N THR A 79 -3.18 9.75 5.45
CA THR A 79 -4.53 9.93 5.97
C THR A 79 -4.94 11.42 5.91
N PRO A 80 -6.21 11.72 5.58
CA PRO A 80 -7.25 10.82 5.07
C PRO A 80 -6.94 10.36 3.64
N TYR A 81 -7.11 9.07 3.36
CA TYR A 81 -6.79 8.51 2.04
C TYR A 81 -7.64 9.15 0.93
N PRO A 82 -7.04 9.57 -0.20
CA PRO A 82 -7.74 10.25 -1.29
C PRO A 82 -8.53 9.30 -2.22
N LEU A 83 -8.82 8.08 -1.77
CA LEU A 83 -9.48 7.02 -2.56
C LEU A 83 -10.76 6.56 -1.87
N GLY A 84 -11.77 6.21 -2.68
CA GLY A 84 -12.97 5.54 -2.18
C GLY A 84 -12.65 4.14 -1.64
N LEU A 85 -13.48 3.62 -0.74
CA LEU A 85 -13.25 2.32 -0.09
C LEU A 85 -13.11 1.17 -1.11
N GLU A 86 -14.04 1.07 -2.07
CA GLU A 86 -14.03 0.02 -3.08
C GLU A 86 -12.83 0.13 -4.02
N GLU A 87 -12.46 1.37 -4.40
CA GLU A 87 -11.28 1.63 -5.23
C GLU A 87 -10.01 1.19 -4.50
N LEU A 88 -9.86 1.55 -3.23
CA LEU A 88 -8.71 1.19 -2.41
C LEU A 88 -8.61 -0.33 -2.20
N GLN A 89 -9.71 -0.99 -1.87
CA GLN A 89 -9.73 -2.45 -1.70
C GLN A 89 -9.37 -3.17 -3.00
N GLY A 90 -9.92 -2.74 -4.14
CA GLY A 90 -9.58 -3.31 -5.45
C GLY A 90 -8.10 -3.12 -5.81
N LEU A 91 -7.51 -1.96 -5.48
CA LEU A 91 -6.09 -1.72 -5.68
C LEU A 91 -5.19 -2.58 -4.78
N LEU A 92 -5.53 -2.72 -3.50
CA LEU A 92 -4.80 -3.58 -2.56
C LEU A 92 -4.89 -5.05 -2.96
N GLN A 93 -6.06 -5.50 -3.43
CA GLN A 93 -6.24 -6.86 -3.95
C GLN A 93 -5.42 -7.10 -5.22
N ARG A 94 -5.29 -6.11 -6.12
CA ARG A 94 -4.41 -6.21 -7.29
C ARG A 94 -2.93 -6.23 -6.90
N SER A 95 -2.52 -5.41 -5.93
CA SER A 95 -1.14 -5.38 -5.41
C SER A 95 -0.71 -6.74 -4.82
N HIS A 96 -1.67 -7.46 -4.23
CA HIS A 96 -1.46 -8.79 -3.66
C HIS A 96 -1.23 -9.88 -4.73
N GLN A 97 -1.95 -9.84 -5.85
CA GLN A 97 -1.81 -10.84 -6.93
C GLN A 97 -0.40 -10.86 -7.55
#